data_AF-A0A819DAA2-F1
#
_entry.id   AF-A0A819DAA2-F1
#
_cell.length_a   1.000
_cell.length_b   1.000
_cell.length_c   1.000
_cell.angle_alpha   90.00
_cell.angle_beta   90.00
_cell.angle_gamma   90.00
#
_symmetry.space_group_name_H-M   'P 1'
#
loop_
_entity.id
_entity.type
_entity.pdbx_description
1 polymer ?
#
loop_
_entity_poly.entity_id
_entity_poly.type
_entity_poly.pdbx_seq_one_letter_code
_entity_poly.pdbx_strand_id
1 'polypeptide(L)'
;MVQPQTIDDCGLRHFSPLCQKKVIFWIYSGPDDNVFVFFTDHGAVGLVAFPTGVMVIYIEACESGSMLEGLLPANINVYGTTASSAEEPSYACYYDAKRGTYLGDVYSVAWMEDSDAEQINKESLLTQYQVAKKNTNTSHVMQYGDLNLGKSHNVSEFQGAGTQPMKPIRNPFTDRYNDLLKRDAVATVDVRVSTVVHRLDNSESAVEKAALKRELVQLLNKVQYLDYHQNH
;
A
#
# COMPACT_ATOMS: atom_id res chain seq x y z
N MET A 1 -10.57 -33.54 7.94
CA MET A 1 -11.17 -34.24 6.78
C MET A 1 -12.33 -33.39 6.31
N VAL A 2 -12.19 -32.71 5.17
CA VAL A 2 -13.24 -31.84 4.63
C VAL A 2 -14.04 -32.64 3.61
N GLN A 3 -15.36 -32.69 3.78
CA GLN A 3 -16.28 -32.93 2.67
C GLN A 3 -16.95 -31.61 2.31
N PRO A 4 -17.00 -31.21 1.04
CA PRO A 4 -17.80 -30.08 0.61
C PRO A 4 -19.26 -30.51 0.49
N GLN A 5 -20.17 -29.78 1.13
CA GLN A 5 -21.59 -29.83 0.79
C GLN A 5 -21.90 -28.70 -0.20
N THR A 6 -22.32 -29.07 -1.40
CA THR A 6 -22.93 -28.20 -2.40
C THR A 6 -24.40 -27.98 -2.03
N ILE A 7 -24.81 -26.73 -1.86
CA ILE A 7 -26.24 -26.36 -1.83
C ILE A 7 -26.56 -25.79 -3.22
N ASP A 8 -27.29 -26.59 -3.99
CA ASP A 8 -27.92 -26.18 -5.25
C ASP A 8 -29.17 -25.34 -4.92
N ASP A 9 -29.19 -24.08 -5.34
CA ASP A 9 -30.44 -23.31 -5.40
C ASP A 9 -30.62 -22.75 -6.81
N CYS A 10 -31.04 -23.64 -7.71
CA CYS A 10 -31.45 -23.31 -9.07
C CYS A 10 -32.97 -23.46 -9.18
N GLY A 11 -33.70 -22.45 -8.68
CA GLY A 11 -35.14 -22.31 -8.81
C GLY A 11 -35.55 -21.22 -9.80
N LEU A 12 -36.01 -21.65 -10.98
CA LEU A 12 -36.93 -20.96 -11.91
C LEU A 12 -36.37 -19.98 -12.98
N ARG A 13 -36.17 -20.56 -14.17
CA ARG A 13 -36.53 -20.09 -15.54
C ARG A 13 -36.00 -18.73 -16.04
N HIS A 14 -34.83 -18.74 -16.68
CA HIS A 14 -34.63 -18.52 -18.14
C HIS A 14 -33.13 -18.38 -18.43
N PHE A 15 -32.66 -19.04 -19.50
CA PHE A 15 -31.28 -19.05 -19.96
C PHE A 15 -30.74 -17.65 -20.29
N SER A 16 -29.59 -17.29 -19.69
CA SER A 16 -28.66 -16.25 -20.16
C SER A 16 -27.23 -16.72 -19.90
N PRO A 17 -26.34 -16.82 -20.91
CA PRO A 17 -24.97 -17.26 -20.72
C PRO A 17 -24.06 -16.04 -20.56
N LEU A 18 -23.92 -15.52 -19.33
CA LEU A 18 -22.82 -14.65 -18.87
C LEU A 18 -23.03 -14.29 -17.38
N CYS A 19 -23.13 -15.30 -16.52
CA CYS A 19 -22.97 -15.08 -15.09
C CYS A 19 -21.46 -15.10 -14.79
N GLN A 20 -20.82 -13.93 -14.82
CA GLN A 20 -19.48 -13.78 -14.26
C GLN A 20 -19.57 -14.18 -12.78
N LYS A 21 -18.93 -15.29 -12.41
CA LYS A 21 -18.80 -15.68 -11.01
C LYS A 21 -17.99 -14.59 -10.32
N LYS A 22 -18.67 -13.72 -9.56
CA LYS A 22 -18.01 -12.87 -8.56
C LYS A 22 -17.35 -13.79 -7.56
N VAL A 23 -16.02 -13.84 -7.58
CA VAL A 23 -15.23 -14.47 -6.53
C VAL A 23 -15.25 -13.50 -5.35
N ILE A 24 -16.13 -13.76 -4.39
CA ILE A 24 -16.15 -13.05 -3.11
C ILE A 24 -15.14 -13.77 -2.22
N PHE A 25 -14.04 -13.10 -1.88
CA PHE A 25 -13.10 -13.58 -0.87
C PHE A 25 -13.73 -13.35 0.51
N TRP A 26 -13.98 -14.44 1.24
CA TRP A 26 -14.39 -14.38 2.64
C TRP A 26 -13.16 -14.52 3.53
N ILE A 27 -12.90 -13.54 4.39
CA ILE A 27 -12.01 -13.72 5.55
C ILE A 27 -12.92 -14.17 6.69
N TYR A 28 -12.67 -15.36 7.24
CA TYR A 28 -13.41 -15.88 8.39
C TYR A 28 -12.80 -15.34 9.68
N SER A 29 -13.34 -14.25 10.23
CA SER A 29 -12.98 -13.70 11.54
C SER A 29 -14.13 -13.88 12.54
N GLY A 30 -13.80 -14.19 13.79
CA GLY A 30 -14.73 -14.17 14.93
C GLY A 30 -15.09 -12.75 15.38
N PRO A 31 -16.06 -12.61 16.31
CA PRO A 31 -16.53 -11.31 16.77
C PRO A 31 -15.51 -10.52 17.60
N ASP A 32 -14.53 -11.20 18.19
CA ASP A 32 -13.48 -10.61 19.03
C ASP A 32 -12.12 -10.55 18.30
N ASP A 33 -12.10 -10.84 16.99
CA ASP A 33 -10.88 -10.86 16.20
C ASP A 33 -10.56 -9.46 15.66
N ASN A 34 -9.29 -9.07 15.75
CA ASN A 34 -8.75 -7.90 15.06
C ASN A 34 -8.28 -8.31 13.67
N VAL A 35 -8.68 -7.56 12.64
CA VAL A 35 -8.28 -7.80 11.24
C VAL A 35 -7.37 -6.67 10.78
N PHE A 36 -6.14 -7.02 10.43
CA PHE A 36 -5.20 -6.14 9.75
C PHE A 36 -5.16 -6.47 8.27
N VAL A 37 -5.50 -5.50 7.42
CA VAL A 37 -5.37 -5.61 5.97
C VAL A 37 -4.30 -4.63 5.51
N PHE A 38 -3.21 -5.15 4.97
CA PHE A 38 -2.19 -4.37 4.28
C PHE A 38 -2.27 -4.68 2.78
N PHE A 39 -2.51 -3.65 1.99
CA PHE A 39 -2.52 -3.74 0.53
C PHE A 39 -1.46 -2.81 -0.05
N THR A 40 -0.63 -3.34 -0.95
CA THR A 40 0.44 -2.64 -1.66
C THR A 40 0.38 -3.04 -3.13
N ASP A 41 -0.15 -2.14 -3.97
CA ASP A 41 -0.21 -2.26 -5.44
C ASP A 41 -0.80 -0.96 -6.05
N HIS A 42 -1.09 -0.96 -7.35
CA HIS A 42 -1.98 0.01 -8.01
C HIS A 42 -3.45 -0.13 -7.54
N GLY A 43 -4.18 0.98 -7.32
CA GLY A 43 -5.52 0.99 -6.71
C GLY A 43 -6.70 1.30 -7.65
N ALA A 44 -7.91 0.85 -7.29
CA ALA A 44 -9.22 1.22 -7.87
C ALA A 44 -10.40 0.90 -6.91
N VAL A 45 -11.53 1.60 -7.01
CA VAL A 45 -12.65 1.63 -6.02
C VAL A 45 -13.37 0.28 -5.82
N GLY A 46 -13.63 -0.15 -4.57
CA GLY A 46 -14.78 -1.03 -4.24
C GLY A 46 -14.72 -2.01 -3.06
N LEU A 47 -15.24 -1.57 -1.89
CA LEU A 47 -15.85 -2.26 -0.72
C LEU A 47 -15.14 -3.42 0.01
N VAL A 48 -14.96 -3.25 1.33
CA VAL A 48 -14.69 -4.30 2.33
C VAL A 48 -15.62 -4.07 3.55
N ALA A 49 -16.28 -5.10 4.11
CA ALA A 49 -17.26 -4.96 5.21
C ALA A 49 -17.25 -6.14 6.20
N PHE A 50 -17.41 -5.87 7.51
CA PHE A 50 -17.41 -6.86 8.62
C PHE A 50 -18.44 -6.53 9.74
N PRO A 51 -18.87 -7.51 10.56
CA PRO A 51 -20.03 -7.35 11.45
C PRO A 51 -19.78 -6.86 12.89
N THR A 52 -18.64 -7.14 13.55
CA THR A 52 -18.49 -6.84 15.01
C THR A 52 -17.08 -6.58 15.57
N GLY A 53 -15.99 -6.80 14.84
CA GLY A 53 -14.61 -6.55 15.30
C GLY A 53 -14.05 -5.16 14.93
N VAL A 54 -12.83 -4.83 15.39
CA VAL A 54 -12.10 -3.63 14.93
C VAL A 54 -11.24 -3.98 13.72
N MET A 55 -11.32 -3.16 12.68
CA MET A 55 -10.55 -3.32 11.45
C MET A 55 -9.59 -2.15 11.28
N VAL A 56 -8.34 -2.47 10.95
CA VAL A 56 -7.32 -1.49 10.56
C VAL A 56 -6.87 -1.77 9.14
N ILE A 57 -6.93 -0.75 8.28
CA ILE A 57 -6.58 -0.84 6.86
C ILE A 57 -5.42 0.12 6.57
N TYR A 58 -4.32 -0.41 6.06
CA TYR A 58 -3.19 0.39 5.57
C TYR A 58 -3.14 0.22 4.05
N ILE A 59 -3.26 1.32 3.30
CA ILE A 59 -3.32 1.32 1.83
C ILE A 59 -2.11 2.07 1.26
N GLU A 60 -1.20 1.31 0.66
CA GLU A 60 -0.15 1.84 -0.21
C GLU A 60 -0.62 1.76 -1.67
N ALA A 61 -1.03 2.90 -2.22
CA ALA A 61 -1.35 3.05 -3.64
C ALA A 61 -1.35 4.55 -4.01
N CYS A 62 -1.22 4.83 -5.31
CA CYS A 62 -1.54 6.15 -5.85
C CYS A 62 -3.02 6.47 -5.64
N GLU A 63 -3.30 7.75 -5.38
CA GLU A 63 -4.64 8.27 -5.13
C GLU A 63 -5.40 7.47 -4.04
N SER A 64 -4.67 6.87 -3.09
CA SER A 64 -5.23 5.90 -2.13
C SER A 64 -6.28 6.53 -1.21
N GLY A 65 -6.24 7.86 -1.01
CA GLY A 65 -7.30 8.59 -0.31
C GLY A 65 -8.69 8.40 -0.95
N SER A 66 -8.75 8.27 -2.28
CA SER A 66 -10.01 8.08 -3.03
C SER A 66 -10.73 6.77 -2.70
N MET A 67 -9.99 5.80 -2.14
CA MET A 67 -10.55 4.49 -1.74
C MET A 67 -11.41 4.58 -0.48
N LEU A 68 -11.19 5.60 0.35
CA LEU A 68 -11.79 5.72 1.69
C LEU A 68 -12.57 7.03 1.88
N GLU A 69 -12.20 8.08 1.15
CA GLU A 69 -12.83 9.40 1.25
C GLU A 69 -14.33 9.34 0.92
N GLY A 70 -15.14 9.87 1.84
CA GLY A 70 -16.60 9.86 1.71
C GLY A 70 -17.26 8.48 1.81
N LEU A 71 -16.47 7.40 1.95
CA LEU A 71 -16.96 6.01 1.97
C LEU A 71 -16.96 5.37 3.35
N LEU A 72 -15.99 5.69 4.21
CA LEU A 72 -15.89 5.15 5.57
C LEU A 72 -16.58 6.05 6.61
N PRO A 73 -17.73 5.66 7.18
CA PRO A 73 -18.35 6.37 8.30
C PRO A 73 -17.51 6.23 9.57
N ALA A 74 -17.66 7.17 10.50
CA ALA A 74 -16.91 7.18 11.76
C ALA A 74 -17.44 6.20 12.84
N ASN A 75 -18.40 5.33 12.53
CA ASN A 75 -19.12 4.51 13.51
C ASN A 75 -19.26 3.03 13.11
N ILE A 76 -18.32 2.51 12.30
CA ILE A 76 -18.34 1.12 11.80
C ILE A 76 -17.16 0.28 12.29
N ASN A 77 -16.44 0.73 13.32
CA ASN A 77 -15.25 0.06 13.86
C ASN A 77 -14.13 -0.19 12.82
N VAL A 78 -14.03 0.68 11.80
CA VAL A 78 -12.96 0.64 10.80
C VAL A 78 -12.10 1.89 10.93
N TYR A 79 -10.79 1.71 11.03
CA TYR A 79 -9.78 2.75 10.92
C TYR A 79 -8.94 2.51 9.68
N GLY A 80 -8.75 3.52 8.85
CA GLY A 80 -7.96 3.43 7.64
C GLY A 80 -6.87 4.49 7.59
N THR A 81 -5.70 4.13 7.08
CA THR A 81 -4.65 5.08 6.70
C THR A 81 -4.19 4.83 5.28
N THR A 82 -3.84 5.89 4.56
CA THR A 82 -3.49 5.83 3.13
C THR A 82 -2.17 6.55 2.89
N ALA A 83 -1.41 6.07 1.92
CA ALA A 83 -0.11 6.63 1.54
C ALA A 83 -0.20 8.03 0.94
N SER A 84 -1.31 8.35 0.28
CA SER A 84 -1.52 9.62 -0.44
C SER A 84 -2.96 10.12 -0.32
N SER A 85 -3.19 11.38 -0.72
CA SER A 85 -4.54 11.93 -0.92
C SER A 85 -5.28 11.26 -2.08
N ALA A 86 -6.49 11.74 -2.42
CA ALA A 86 -7.25 11.24 -3.56
C ALA A 86 -6.75 11.79 -4.92
N GLU A 87 -5.78 12.71 -4.92
CA GLU A 87 -5.38 13.50 -6.09
C GLU A 87 -3.88 13.41 -6.40
N GLU A 88 -3.12 12.61 -5.65
CA GLU A 88 -1.67 12.52 -5.80
C GLU A 88 -1.17 11.06 -5.74
N PRO A 89 -0.03 10.80 -6.39
CA PRO A 89 0.56 9.47 -6.41
C PRO A 89 1.26 9.12 -5.09
N SER A 90 1.49 7.83 -4.88
CA SER A 90 2.48 7.37 -3.91
C SER A 90 3.89 7.33 -4.53
N TYR A 91 4.89 7.03 -3.71
CA TYR A 91 6.30 7.10 -4.10
C TYR A 91 7.04 5.82 -3.73
N ALA A 92 7.82 5.30 -4.68
CA ALA A 92 8.79 4.24 -4.46
C ALA A 92 10.10 4.80 -3.89
N CYS A 93 10.85 3.98 -3.16
CA CYS A 93 12.15 4.32 -2.59
C CYS A 93 13.11 3.12 -2.62
N TYR A 94 14.35 3.35 -2.20
CA TYR A 94 15.41 2.34 -2.12
C TYR A 94 15.73 1.69 -3.46
N TYR A 95 16.22 2.49 -4.41
CA TYR A 95 16.73 1.95 -5.66
C TYR A 95 17.97 1.08 -5.41
N ASP A 96 17.90 -0.20 -5.78
CA ASP A 96 19.01 -1.13 -5.73
C ASP A 96 19.62 -1.27 -7.13
N ALA A 97 20.80 -0.66 -7.32
CA ALA A 97 21.49 -0.68 -8.61
C ALA A 97 21.90 -2.09 -9.07
N LYS A 98 22.11 -3.03 -8.14
CA LYS A 98 22.49 -4.42 -8.47
C LYS A 98 21.29 -5.21 -9.01
N ARG A 99 20.09 -4.94 -8.49
CA ARG A 99 18.83 -5.56 -8.90
C ARG A 99 18.10 -4.78 -9.98
N GLY A 100 18.47 -3.50 -10.17
CA GLY A 100 17.88 -2.61 -11.16
C GLY A 100 16.42 -2.29 -10.87
N THR A 101 16.04 -2.14 -9.59
CA THR A 101 14.66 -1.89 -9.17
C THR A 101 14.62 -1.19 -7.82
N TYR A 102 13.49 -0.56 -7.50
CA TYR A 102 13.16 -0.06 -6.18
C TYR A 102 12.75 -1.22 -5.26
N LEU A 103 13.11 -1.14 -3.98
CA LEU A 103 12.90 -2.21 -2.99
C LEU A 103 11.75 -1.94 -2.02
N GLY A 104 11.20 -0.72 -2.01
CA GLY A 104 10.08 -0.39 -1.16
C GLY A 104 9.36 0.86 -1.62
N ASP A 105 8.33 1.22 -0.87
CA ASP A 105 7.51 2.41 -1.04
C ASP A 105 7.62 3.27 0.21
N VAL A 106 7.65 4.60 0.03
CA VAL A 106 7.99 5.55 1.10
C VAL A 106 7.07 5.41 2.30
N TYR A 107 5.76 5.36 2.09
CA TYR A 107 4.79 5.19 3.18
C TYR A 107 4.91 3.82 3.82
N SER A 108 4.99 2.76 3.01
CA SER A 108 5.10 1.39 3.49
C SER A 108 6.32 1.18 4.38
N VAL A 109 7.48 1.62 3.90
CA VAL A 109 8.72 1.58 4.66
C VAL A 109 8.61 2.43 5.93
N ALA A 110 8.02 3.62 5.83
CA ALA A 110 7.92 4.54 6.97
C ALA A 110 7.16 3.95 8.17
N TRP A 111 6.08 3.20 7.94
CA TRP A 111 5.35 2.55 9.05
C TRP A 111 5.96 1.19 9.44
N MET A 112 6.53 0.42 8.48
CA MET A 112 7.15 -0.87 8.79
C MET A 112 8.43 -0.71 9.62
N GLU A 113 9.31 0.22 9.24
CA GLU A 113 10.56 0.47 9.98
C GLU A 113 10.30 1.06 11.37
N ASP A 114 9.21 1.81 11.52
CA ASP A 114 8.71 2.28 12.81
C ASP A 114 8.27 1.11 13.70
N SER A 115 7.40 0.23 13.20
CA SER A 115 7.00 -1.00 13.91
C SER A 115 8.17 -1.92 14.29
N ASP A 116 9.21 -2.00 13.44
CA ASP A 116 10.43 -2.75 13.75
C ASP A 116 11.24 -2.11 14.87
N ALA A 117 11.30 -0.77 14.93
CA ALA A 117 12.15 -0.01 15.85
C ALA A 117 11.49 0.36 17.18
N GLU A 118 10.17 0.34 17.26
CA GLU A 118 9.41 0.82 18.41
C GLU A 118 8.83 -0.31 19.28
N GLN A 119 8.37 0.08 20.47
CA GLN A 119 7.60 -0.80 21.35
C GLN A 119 6.12 -0.74 20.96
N ILE A 120 5.73 -1.55 19.98
CA ILE A 120 4.37 -1.59 19.41
C ILE A 120 3.25 -1.86 20.43
N ASN A 121 3.58 -2.37 21.62
CA ASN A 121 2.65 -2.58 22.74
C ASN A 121 2.36 -1.31 23.56
N LYS A 122 3.10 -0.24 23.33
CA LYS A 122 2.93 1.09 23.95
C LYS A 122 2.58 2.16 22.93
N GLU A 123 2.86 1.90 21.66
CA GLU A 123 2.55 2.78 20.56
C GLU A 123 1.09 2.63 20.15
N SER A 124 0.37 3.76 20.09
CA SER A 124 -0.99 3.81 19.54
C SER A 124 -0.96 3.85 18.01
N LEU A 125 -2.01 3.37 17.36
CA LEU A 125 -2.17 3.51 15.90
C LEU A 125 -2.05 4.97 15.42
N LEU A 126 -2.54 5.94 16.21
CA LEU A 126 -2.43 7.37 15.92
C LEU A 126 -0.98 7.84 15.99
N THR A 127 -0.19 7.33 16.94
CA THR A 127 1.23 7.65 17.06
C THR A 127 1.97 7.17 15.83
N GLN A 128 1.77 5.91 15.44
CA GLN A 128 2.35 5.35 14.22
C GLN A 128 1.93 6.13 12.97
N TYR A 129 0.65 6.48 12.84
CA TYR A 129 0.17 7.34 11.74
C TYR A 129 0.91 8.69 11.70
N GLN A 130 1.14 9.34 12.85
CA GLN A 130 1.87 10.61 12.90
C GLN A 130 3.34 10.45 12.50
N VAL A 131 3.98 9.35 12.89
CA VAL A 131 5.36 9.02 12.48
C VAL A 131 5.41 8.75 10.98
N ALA A 132 4.55 7.87 10.46
CA ALA A 132 4.46 7.55 9.04
C ALA A 132 4.17 8.79 8.20
N LYS A 133 3.24 9.66 8.64
CA LYS A 133 2.93 10.94 7.99
C LYS A 133 4.11 11.91 7.98
N LYS A 134 4.88 11.96 9.06
CA LYS A 134 6.06 12.83 9.15
C LYS A 134 7.20 12.33 8.25
N ASN A 135 7.39 11.01 8.18
CA ASN A 135 8.48 10.39 7.44
C ASN A 135 8.17 10.25 5.94
N THR A 136 6.89 10.20 5.57
CA THR A 136 6.41 10.26 4.18
C THR A 136 6.29 11.72 3.74
N ASN A 137 7.42 12.35 3.41
CA ASN A 137 7.46 13.76 2.99
C ASN A 137 7.23 13.97 1.48
N THR A 138 6.83 12.93 0.77
CA THR A 138 6.62 12.91 -0.69
C THR A 138 5.14 12.99 -1.09
N SER A 139 4.23 12.60 -0.21
CA SER A 139 2.77 12.61 -0.39
C SER A 139 2.08 12.94 0.94
N HIS A 140 0.78 13.19 0.89
CA HIS A 140 -0.05 13.46 2.06
C HIS A 140 -0.67 12.16 2.58
N VAL A 141 -0.07 11.60 3.63
CA VAL A 141 -0.67 10.48 4.36
C VAL A 141 -1.98 10.92 5.00
N MET A 142 -3.06 10.18 4.75
CA MET A 142 -4.42 10.49 5.24
C MET A 142 -4.93 9.40 6.18
N GLN A 143 -5.95 9.74 6.97
CA GLN A 143 -6.64 8.79 7.85
C GLN A 143 -8.16 8.96 7.74
N TYR A 144 -8.90 7.86 7.84
CA TYR A 144 -10.35 7.77 7.59
C TYR A 144 -11.04 6.80 8.57
N GLY A 145 -12.37 6.84 8.58
CA GLY A 145 -13.20 5.99 9.44
C GLY A 145 -13.28 6.50 10.88
N ASP A 146 -13.35 5.58 11.85
CA ASP A 146 -13.41 5.92 13.27
C ASP A 146 -12.02 6.27 13.82
N LEU A 147 -11.71 7.57 13.84
CA LEU A 147 -10.42 8.08 14.32
C LEU A 147 -10.20 7.88 15.83
N ASN A 148 -11.23 7.51 16.60
CA ASN A 148 -11.04 7.19 18.01
C ASN A 148 -10.29 5.87 18.17
N LEU A 149 -10.48 4.92 17.25
CA LEU A 149 -9.73 3.67 17.23
C LEU A 149 -8.23 3.89 17.14
N GLY A 150 -7.82 4.91 16.37
CA GLY A 150 -6.42 5.34 16.28
C GLY A 150 -5.82 5.65 17.65
N LYS A 151 -6.62 6.22 18.56
CA LYS A 151 -6.19 6.62 19.91
C LYS A 151 -6.35 5.49 20.94
N SER A 152 -7.39 4.67 20.78
CA SER A 152 -7.79 3.70 21.80
C SER A 152 -7.11 2.34 21.67
N HIS A 153 -6.51 2.04 20.51
CA HIS A 153 -5.81 0.79 20.28
C HIS A 153 -4.32 0.97 20.01
N ASN A 154 -3.54 0.02 20.50
CA ASN A 154 -2.12 -0.08 20.25
C ASN A 154 -1.83 -0.86 18.97
N VAL A 155 -0.69 -0.55 18.34
CA VAL A 155 -0.22 -1.24 17.13
C VAL A 155 -0.12 -2.76 17.35
N SER A 156 0.30 -3.18 18.55
CA SER A 156 0.43 -4.60 18.91
C SER A 156 -0.86 -5.39 18.81
N GLU A 157 -2.04 -4.75 18.88
CA GLU A 157 -3.32 -5.44 18.78
C GLU A 157 -3.61 -5.93 17.35
N PHE A 158 -2.87 -5.41 16.37
CA PHE A 158 -3.03 -5.71 14.93
C PHE A 158 -1.77 -6.30 14.29
N GLN A 159 -0.57 -5.87 14.73
CA GLN A 159 0.70 -6.27 14.10
C GLN A 159 1.53 -7.24 14.96
N GLY A 160 1.01 -7.69 16.11
CA GLY A 160 1.71 -8.59 17.02
C GLY A 160 0.80 -9.68 17.58
N ALA A 161 1.33 -10.89 17.71
CA ALA A 161 0.64 -11.98 18.40
C ALA A 161 1.35 -12.26 19.73
N GLY A 162 0.73 -11.87 20.85
CA GLY A 162 1.01 -12.47 22.14
C GLY A 162 1.62 -11.56 23.20
N THR A 163 1.50 -12.03 24.44
CA THR A 163 1.80 -11.35 25.71
C THR A 163 3.29 -11.07 25.96
N GLN A 164 4.16 -11.22 24.95
CA GLN A 164 5.59 -11.01 25.09
C GLN A 164 5.98 -9.68 24.44
N PRO A 165 6.72 -8.80 25.14
CA PRO A 165 7.21 -7.57 24.54
C PRO A 165 8.11 -7.91 23.36
N MET A 166 7.70 -7.49 22.15
CA MET A 166 8.51 -7.62 20.95
C MET A 166 9.77 -6.78 21.16
N LYS A 167 10.94 -7.41 20.98
CA LYS A 167 12.21 -6.67 21.09
C LYS A 167 12.35 -5.78 19.85
N PRO A 168 12.55 -4.47 20.01
CA PRO A 168 12.86 -3.59 18.90
C PRO A 168 14.04 -4.14 18.08
N ILE A 169 13.79 -4.36 16.79
CA ILE A 169 14.82 -4.68 15.80
C ILE A 169 15.33 -3.35 15.28
N ARG A 170 16.30 -2.78 15.99
CA ARG A 170 16.93 -1.54 15.52
C ARG A 170 17.83 -1.88 14.34
N ASN A 171 17.39 -1.54 13.13
CA ASN A 171 18.25 -1.62 11.95
C ASN A 171 19.46 -0.69 12.18
N PRO A 172 20.70 -1.22 12.23
CA PRO A 172 21.91 -0.42 12.49
C PRO A 172 22.23 0.58 11.36
N PHE A 173 21.42 0.60 10.28
CA PHE A 173 21.53 1.51 9.15
C PHE A 173 20.47 2.62 9.15
N THR A 174 19.63 2.76 10.18
CA THR A 174 18.53 3.77 10.25
C THR A 174 18.98 5.21 9.96
N ASP A 175 20.17 5.61 10.45
CA ASP A 175 20.72 6.94 10.18
C ASP A 175 21.14 7.15 8.71
N ARG A 176 21.53 6.07 8.02
CA ARG A 176 21.87 6.08 6.58
C ARG A 176 20.62 6.05 5.71
N TYR A 177 19.57 5.40 6.19
CA TYR A 177 18.32 5.14 5.48
C TYR A 177 17.39 6.37 5.39
N ASN A 178 17.38 7.23 6.41
CA ASN A 178 16.61 8.49 6.38
C ASN A 178 17.12 9.51 5.35
N ASP A 179 18.42 9.47 5.02
CA ASP A 179 19.01 10.31 3.97
C ASP A 179 18.81 9.68 2.57
N LEU A 180 18.66 8.36 2.48
CA LEU A 180 18.36 7.61 1.24
C LEU A 180 16.88 7.68 0.85
N LEU A 181 15.96 7.55 1.82
CA LEU A 181 14.51 7.76 1.63
C LEU A 181 14.22 9.09 0.94
N LYS A 182 14.98 10.14 1.29
CA LYS A 182 14.82 11.48 0.73
C LYS A 182 15.45 11.68 -0.64
N ARG A 183 16.44 10.87 -1.02
CA ARG A 183 17.26 11.09 -2.23
C ARG A 183 16.81 10.25 -3.42
N ASP A 184 16.29 9.07 -3.18
CA ASP A 184 15.90 8.13 -4.24
C ASP A 184 14.38 7.96 -4.38
N ALA A 185 13.58 8.82 -3.73
CA ALA A 185 12.13 8.75 -3.86
C ALA A 185 11.67 9.15 -5.27
N VAL A 186 10.88 8.29 -5.90
CA VAL A 186 10.32 8.53 -7.25
C VAL A 186 8.84 8.22 -7.24
N ALA A 187 8.04 9.09 -7.84
CA ALA A 187 6.60 8.86 -7.96
C ALA A 187 6.36 7.51 -8.65
N THR A 188 5.40 6.72 -8.16
CA THR A 188 5.15 5.36 -8.64
C THR A 188 4.92 5.31 -10.16
N VAL A 189 4.30 6.35 -10.74
CA VAL A 189 4.09 6.49 -12.19
C VAL A 189 5.38 6.60 -13.00
N ASP A 190 6.45 7.11 -12.40
CA ASP A 190 7.75 7.37 -13.04
C ASP A 190 8.78 6.26 -12.78
N VAL A 191 8.48 5.29 -11.92
CA VAL A 191 9.40 4.20 -11.53
C VAL A 191 9.99 3.50 -12.75
N ARG A 192 9.18 3.25 -13.77
CA ARG A 192 9.65 2.56 -14.99
C ARG A 192 10.64 3.41 -15.78
N VAL A 193 10.35 4.70 -15.95
CA VAL A 193 11.23 5.65 -16.64
C VAL A 193 12.52 5.81 -15.85
N SER A 194 12.42 6.06 -14.55
CA SER A 194 13.56 6.23 -13.65
C SER A 194 14.47 4.99 -13.64
N THR A 195 13.90 3.79 -13.63
CA THR A 195 14.67 2.53 -13.70
C THR A 195 15.51 2.46 -14.98
N VAL A 196 14.97 2.85 -16.14
CA VAL A 196 15.73 2.85 -17.39
C VAL A 196 16.84 3.92 -17.36
N VAL A 197 16.56 5.10 -16.78
CA VAL A 197 17.56 6.16 -16.60
C VAL A 197 18.71 5.69 -15.72
N HIS A 198 18.43 5.12 -14.54
CA HIS A 198 19.47 4.59 -13.66
C HIS A 198 20.29 3.47 -14.32
N ARG A 199 19.67 2.58 -15.08
CA ARG A 199 20.38 1.55 -15.84
C ARG A 199 21.27 2.16 -16.92
N LEU A 200 20.82 3.23 -17.57
CA LEU A 200 21.58 3.92 -18.62
C LEU A 200 22.83 4.58 -18.05
N ASP A 201 22.71 5.21 -16.88
CA ASP A 201 23.80 5.90 -16.18
C ASP A 201 24.86 4.92 -15.65
N ASN A 202 24.42 3.78 -15.12
CA ASN A 202 25.31 2.76 -14.55
C ASN A 202 25.89 1.77 -15.58
N SER A 203 25.35 1.71 -16.79
CA SER A 203 25.89 0.85 -17.85
C SER A 203 27.25 1.37 -18.32
N GLU A 204 28.21 0.48 -18.58
CA GLU A 204 29.47 0.82 -19.26
C GLU A 204 29.45 0.44 -20.75
N SER A 205 28.55 -0.47 -21.15
CA SER A 205 28.45 -0.98 -22.52
C SER A 205 27.79 0.02 -23.46
N ALA A 206 28.49 0.41 -24.52
CA ALA A 206 27.94 1.30 -25.55
C ALA A 206 26.71 0.70 -26.26
N VAL A 207 26.71 -0.63 -26.45
CA VAL A 207 25.59 -1.37 -27.07
C VAL A 207 24.36 -1.34 -26.15
N GLU A 208 24.57 -1.57 -24.86
CA GLU A 208 23.51 -1.52 -23.86
C GLU A 208 22.95 -0.10 -23.71
N LYS A 209 23.82 0.92 -23.64
CA LYS A 209 23.39 2.32 -23.63
C LYS A 209 22.54 2.68 -24.85
N ALA A 210 22.89 2.19 -26.03
CA ALA A 210 22.09 2.43 -27.24
C ALA A 210 20.72 1.75 -27.16
N ALA A 211 20.64 0.54 -26.61
CA ALA A 211 19.38 -0.16 -26.39
C ALA A 211 18.49 0.55 -25.34
N LEU A 212 19.06 0.92 -24.20
CA LEU A 212 18.35 1.63 -23.13
C LEU A 212 17.85 3.01 -23.57
N LYS A 213 18.61 3.75 -24.38
CA LYS A 213 18.14 5.02 -24.96
C LYS A 213 16.92 4.82 -25.86
N ARG A 214 16.87 3.74 -26.64
CA ARG A 214 15.69 3.42 -27.46
C ARG A 214 14.49 3.07 -26.60
N GLU A 215 14.68 2.26 -25.55
CA GLU A 215 13.63 1.93 -24.58
C GLU A 215 13.09 3.20 -23.90
N LEU A 216 13.97 4.08 -23.44
CA LEU A 216 13.59 5.34 -22.80
C LEU A 216 12.74 6.22 -23.73
N VAL A 217 13.17 6.41 -24.98
CA VAL A 217 12.40 7.17 -25.97
C VAL A 217 11.02 6.54 -26.22
N GLN A 218 10.93 5.21 -26.27
CA GLN A 218 9.63 4.54 -26.43
C GLN A 218 8.70 4.77 -25.23
N LEU A 219 9.23 4.74 -24.00
CA LEU A 219 8.44 5.02 -22.80
C LEU A 219 7.94 6.46 -22.78
N LEU A 220 8.82 7.43 -23.05
CA LEU A 220 8.45 8.85 -23.08
C LEU A 220 7.41 9.16 -24.16
N ASN A 221 7.54 8.56 -25.34
CA ASN A 221 6.53 8.71 -26.41
C ASN A 221 5.17 8.14 -25.99
N LYS A 222 5.15 7.04 -25.23
CA LYS A 222 3.90 6.47 -24.70
C LYS A 222 3.26 7.39 -23.66
N VAL A 223 4.05 7.95 -22.73
CA VAL A 223 3.57 8.93 -21.74
C VAL A 223 2.96 10.12 -22.46
N GLN A 224 3.70 10.74 -23.39
CA GLN A 224 3.21 11.88 -24.15
C GLN A 224 1.93 11.57 -24.95
N TYR A 225 1.84 10.37 -25.53
CA TYR A 225 0.64 9.93 -26.24
C TYR A 225 -0.57 9.81 -25.31
N LEU A 226 -0.40 9.21 -24.14
CA LEU A 226 -1.47 9.08 -23.14
C LEU A 226 -1.90 10.45 -22.60
N ASP A 227 -0.95 11.32 -22.26
CA ASP A 227 -1.22 12.68 -21.78
C ASP A 227 -2.00 13.51 -22.82
N TYR A 228 -1.66 13.39 -24.11
CA TYR A 228 -2.37 14.08 -25.18
C TYR A 228 -3.85 13.66 -25.23
N HIS A 229 -4.12 12.35 -25.17
CA HIS A 229 -5.46 11.77 -25.29
C HIS A 229 -6.29 11.85 -24.02
N GLN A 230 -5.69 12.05 -22.85
CA GLN A 230 -6.43 12.30 -21.61
C GLN A 230 -6.94 13.75 -21.54
N ASN A 231 -6.28 14.68 -22.24
CA ASN A 231 -6.57 16.11 -22.20
C ASN A 231 -7.35 16.65 -23.42
N HIS A 232 -7.66 15.81 -24.41
CA HIS A 232 -8.40 16.15 -25.64
C HIS A 232 -9.38 15.04 -26.01
#